data_AF-A0A7J4SQ53-F1
#
_entry.id   AF-A0A7J4SQ53-F1
#
_cell.length_a   1.000
_cell.length_b   1.000
_cell.length_c   1.000
_cell.angle_alpha   90.00
_cell.angle_beta   90.00
_cell.angle_gamma   90.00
#
_symmetry.space_group_name_H-M   'P 1'
#
loop_
_entity.id
_entity.type
_entity.pdbx_description
1 polymer ?
#
loop_
_entity_poly.entity_id
_entity_poly.type
_entity_poly.pdbx_seq_one_letter_code
_entity_poly.pdbx_strand_id
1 'polypeptide(L)' 'MLENNLSEEQQMLKDLARDFADEEIMPYAAQWEKEGEFPQAAIRKAHDLGLLNCTIPEKYGGAGMSFLDEVIVNE' A
#
# COMPACT_ATOMS: atom_id res chain seq x y z
N MET A 1 6.64 10.71 11.29
CA MET A 1 6.45 11.92 12.13
C MET A 1 5.08 12.55 11.78
N LEU A 2 3.98 11.81 12.00
CA LEU A 2 2.58 12.21 11.70
C LEU A 2 1.56 11.53 12.66
N GLU A 3 1.99 10.88 13.75
CA GLU A 3 1.12 9.94 14.49
C GLU A 3 -0.05 10.58 15.24
N ASN A 4 -0.04 11.89 15.49
CA ASN A 4 -1.03 12.51 16.38
C ASN A 4 -2.26 13.15 15.68
N ASN A 5 -2.40 13.07 14.34
CA ASN A 5 -3.48 13.76 13.61
C ASN A 5 -4.15 12.92 12.49
N LEU A 6 -3.93 11.61 12.43
CA LEU A 6 -4.65 10.77 11.46
C LEU A 6 -6.09 10.52 11.92
N SER A 7 -7.02 10.44 10.98
CA SER A 7 -8.35 9.89 11.26
C SER A 7 -8.25 8.40 11.61
N GLU A 8 -9.31 7.83 12.20
CA GLU A 8 -9.36 6.37 12.45
C GLU A 8 -9.23 5.58 11.15
N GLU A 9 -9.89 6.03 10.07
CA GLU A 9 -9.80 5.40 8.74
C GLU A 9 -8.38 5.46 8.18
N GLN A 10 -7.70 6.60 8.34
CA GLN A 10 -6.30 6.77 7.93
C GLN A 10 -5.35 5.90 8.75
N GLN A 11 -5.62 5.75 10.05
CA GLN A 11 -4.84 4.85 10.90
C GLN A 11 -5.02 3.39 10.46
N MET A 12 -6.25 2.97 10.17
CA MET A 12 -6.52 1.63 9.63
C MET A 12 -5.84 1.40 8.27
N LEU A 13 -5.84 2.40 7.39
CA LEU A 13 -5.16 2.33 6.10
C LEU A 13 -3.65 2.17 6.27
N LYS A 14 -3.06 2.92 7.20
CA LYS A 14 -1.65 2.83 7.56
C LYS A 14 -1.29 1.44 8.09
N ASP A 15 -2.10 0.92 8.99
CA ASP A 15 -1.87 -0.40 9.61
C ASP A 15 -1.98 -1.50 8.55
N LEU A 16 -2.98 -1.44 7.66
CA LEU A 16 -3.12 -2.37 6.53
C LEU A 16 -1.90 -2.34 5.60
N ALA A 17 -1.42 -1.15 5.24
CA ALA A 17 -0.25 -1.00 4.37
C ALA A 17 1.02 -1.58 5.04
N ARG A 18 1.16 -1.37 6.35
CA ARG A 18 2.28 -1.88 7.15
C ARG A 18 2.28 -3.39 7.25
N ASP A 19 1.15 -3.97 7.62
CA ASP A 19 1.00 -5.41 7.75
C ASP A 19 1.29 -6.09 6.40
N PHE A 20 0.78 -5.51 5.30
CA PHE A 20 1.09 -6.00 3.96
C PHE A 20 2.59 -5.94 3.64
N ALA A 21 3.27 -4.83 3.95
CA ALA A 21 4.70 -4.70 3.74
C ALA A 21 5.50 -5.73 4.55
N ASP A 22 5.16 -5.91 5.83
CA ASP A 22 5.85 -6.81 6.74
C ASP A 22 5.64 -8.29 6.40
N GLU A 23 4.44 -8.67 5.94
CA GLU A 23 4.09 -10.07 5.66
C GLU A 23 4.38 -10.48 4.21
N GLU A 24 4.20 -9.58 3.24
CA GLU A 24 4.18 -9.94 1.81
C GLU A 24 5.36 -9.38 1.02
N ILE A 25 6.04 -8.34 1.53
CA ILE A 25 7.19 -7.71 0.85
C ILE A 25 8.49 -8.06 1.56
N MET A 26 8.61 -7.70 2.84
CA MET A 26 9.85 -7.76 3.61
C MET A 26 10.54 -9.14 3.64
N PRO A 27 9.82 -10.28 3.75
CA PRO A 27 10.45 -11.60 3.75
C PRO A 27 11.16 -11.96 2.45
N TYR A 28 10.73 -11.36 1.33
CA TYR A 28 11.15 -11.74 -0.02
C TYR A 28 12.00 -10.66 -0.72
N ALA A 29 11.96 -9.41 -0.24
CA ALA A 29 12.60 -8.26 -0.88
C ALA A 29 14.08 -8.48 -1.24
N ALA A 30 14.88 -9.03 -0.31
CA ALA A 30 16.30 -9.27 -0.54
C ALA A 30 16.56 -10.35 -1.61
N GLN A 31 15.68 -11.34 -1.72
CA GLN A 31 15.76 -12.35 -2.78
C GLN A 31 15.44 -11.71 -4.14
N TRP A 32 14.34 -10.96 -4.23
CA TRP A 32 13.93 -10.30 -5.47
C TRP A 32 15.00 -9.35 -5.98
N GLU A 33 15.63 -8.57 -5.09
CA GLU A 33 16.74 -7.69 -5.45
C GLU A 33 17.92 -8.49 -6.04
N LYS A 34 18.33 -9.57 -5.35
CA LYS A 34 19.45 -10.41 -5.79
C LYS A 34 19.19 -11.09 -7.13
N GLU A 35 17.95 -11.49 -7.39
CA GLU A 35 17.55 -12.23 -8.59
C GLU A 35 17.10 -11.31 -9.73
N GLY A 36 16.94 -10.01 -9.46
CA GLY A 36 16.36 -9.05 -10.41
C GLY A 36 14.89 -9.37 -10.73
N GLU A 37 14.18 -9.99 -9.79
CA GLU A 37 12.81 -10.43 -9.98
C GLU A 37 11.83 -9.26 -9.83
N PHE A 38 10.84 -9.19 -10.71
CA PHE A 38 9.72 -8.27 -10.58
C PHE A 38 8.55 -8.97 -9.87
N PRO A 39 8.13 -8.54 -8.66
CA PRO A 39 7.23 -9.28 -7.80
C PRO A 39 5.75 -9.13 -8.22
N GLN A 40 5.39 -9.69 -9.38
CA GLN A 40 4.04 -9.62 -9.96
C GLN A 40 2.93 -10.05 -9.01
N ALA A 41 3.16 -11.10 -8.23
CA ALA A 41 2.15 -11.64 -7.31
C ALA A 41 1.87 -10.69 -6.14
N ALA A 42 2.92 -10.12 -5.53
CA ALA A 42 2.78 -9.14 -4.46
C ALA A 42 2.08 -7.88 -4.96
N ILE A 43 2.44 -7.39 -6.16
CA ILE A 43 1.80 -6.21 -6.77
C ILE A 43 0.29 -6.44 -7.00
N ARG A 44 -0.10 -7.61 -7.50
CA ARG A 44 -1.51 -7.96 -7.68
C ARG A 44 -2.25 -8.00 -6.34
N LYS A 45 -1.63 -8.59 -5.32
CA LYS A 45 -2.22 -8.62 -3.97
C LYS A 45 -2.39 -7.22 -3.38
N ALA A 46 -1.39 -6.35 -3.52
CA ALA A 46 -1.49 -4.94 -3.10
C ALA A 46 -2.63 -4.21 -3.82
N HIS A 47 -2.79 -4.46 -5.12
CA HIS A 47 -3.90 -3.91 -5.90
C HIS A 47 -5.27 -4.40 -5.39
N ASP A 48 -5.41 -5.70 -5.14
CA ASP A 48 -6.66 -6.30 -4.66
C ASP A 48 -7.03 -5.80 -3.24
N LEU A 49 -6.04 -5.42 -2.44
CA LEU A 49 -6.22 -4.79 -1.13
C LEU A 49 -6.50 -3.28 -1.20
N GLY A 50 -6.45 -2.67 -2.40
CA GLY A 50 -6.67 -1.23 -2.59
C GLY A 50 -5.48 -0.36 -2.18
N LEU A 51 -4.28 -0.93 -2.07
CA LEU A 51 -3.05 -0.21 -1.69
C LEU A 51 -2.31 0.41 -2.90
N LEU A 52 -2.87 0.29 -4.11
CA LEU A 52 -2.30 0.86 -5.33
C LEU A 52 -3.32 1.74 -6.04
N ASN A 53 -2.84 2.81 -6.68
CA ASN A 53 -3.66 3.75 -7.47
C ASN A 53 -4.84 4.35 -6.66
N CYS A 54 -4.63 4.60 -5.37
CA CYS A 54 -5.67 4.96 -4.42
C CYS A 54 -6.46 6.24 -4.81
N THR A 55 -5.81 7.18 -5.48
CA THR A 55 -6.39 8.48 -5.88
C THR A 55 -7.21 8.43 -7.16
N ILE A 56 -7.22 7.29 -7.88
CA ILE A 56 -8.01 7.15 -9.10
C ILE A 56 -9.51 7.21 -8.74
N PRO A 57 -10.31 8.04 -9.43
CA PRO A 57 -11.75 8.15 -9.15
C PRO A 57 -12.50 6.82 -9.29
N GLU A 58 -13.51 6.60 -8.44
CA GLU A 58 -14.35 5.39 -8.45
C GLU A 58 -14.99 5.07 -9.80
N LYS A 59 -15.36 6.09 -10.59
CA LYS A 59 -15.91 5.91 -11.94
C LYS A 59 -14.96 5.21 -12.93
N TYR A 60 -13.68 5.11 -12.58
CA TYR A 60 -12.65 4.39 -13.33
C TYR A 60 -12.18 3.12 -12.62
N GLY A 61 -12.82 2.74 -11.51
CA GLY A 61 -12.49 1.54 -10.73
C GLY A 61 -11.40 1.74 -9.66
N GLY A 62 -11.04 2.98 -9.33
CA GLY A 62 -10.13 3.28 -8.22
C GLY A 62 -10.85 3.59 -6.91
N ALA A 63 -10.10 3.92 -5.86
CA ALA A 63 -10.63 4.13 -4.52
C ALA A 63 -11.06 5.58 -4.22
N GLY A 64 -10.77 6.54 -5.11
CA GLY A 64 -11.17 7.95 -4.94
C GLY A 64 -10.59 8.63 -3.69
N MET A 65 -9.52 8.07 -3.12
CA MET A 65 -8.90 8.55 -1.88
C MET A 65 -8.16 9.88 -2.12
N SER A 66 -7.83 10.56 -1.02
CA SER A 66 -7.04 11.80 -1.09
C SER A 66 -5.55 11.51 -1.32
N PHE A 67 -4.80 12.53 -1.72
CA PHE A 67 -3.33 12.42 -1.80
C PHE A 67 -2.67 12.17 -0.44
N LEU A 68 -3.29 12.59 0.66
CA LEU A 68 -2.78 12.30 2.00
C LEU A 68 -2.88 10.80 2.29
N ASP A 69 -3.99 10.17 1.89
CA ASP A 69 -4.20 8.74 2.06
C ASP A 69 -3.19 7.93 1.21
N GLU A 70 -2.91 8.39 -0.02
CA GLU A 70 -1.84 7.79 -0.85
C GLU A 70 -0.44 7.94 -0.22
N VAL A 71 -0.14 9.07 0.43
CA VAL A 71 1.12 9.22 1.17
C VAL A 71 1.19 8.26 2.35
N ILE A 72 0.08 8.08 3.07
CA ILE A 72 0.01 7.16 4.22
C ILE A 72 0.29 5.71 3.81
N VAL A 73 -0.19 5.28 2.63
CA VAL A 73 0.07 3.93 2.10
C VAL A 73 1.55 3.73 1.74
N ASN A 74 2.26 4.81 1.37
CA ASN A 74 3.64 4.74 0.88
C ASN A 74 4.73 5.06 1.94
N GLU A 75 4.35 5.45 3.17
CA GLU A 75 5.26 5.74 4.30
C GLU A 75 5.71 4.47 5.05
#